data_AF-A0A933DNE6-F1
#
_entry.id   AF-A0A933DNE6-F1
#
_cell.length_a   1.000
_cell.length_b   1.000
_cell.length_c   1.000
_cell.angle_alpha   90.00
_cell.angle_beta   90.00
_cell.angle_gamma   90.00
#
_symmetry.space_group_name_H-M   'P 1'
#
loop_
_entity.id
_entity.type
_entity.pdbx_description
1 polymer ?
#
loop_
_entity_poly.entity_id
_entity_poly.type
_entity_poly.pdbx_seq_one_letter_code
_entity_poly.pdbx_strand_id
1 'polypeptide(L)' 'MRNGEIGAVHTKQLRDPIRELIAGDHRFTYFQLDHMLYFVRGFRKKSRKTPPKEIDYAMSIYKSIKSKL' A
#
# COMPACT_ATOMS: atom_id res chain seq x y z
N MET A 1 -25.00 1.11 13.58
CA MET A 1 -23.74 0.98 12.81
C MET A 1 -23.74 2.06 11.74
N ARG A 2 -22.78 2.99 11.73
CA ARG A 2 -22.68 3.94 10.61
C ARG A 2 -22.30 3.13 9.37
N ASN A 3 -23.14 3.14 8.35
CA ASN A 3 -22.85 2.53 7.05
C ASN A 3 -21.51 3.10 6.58
N GLY A 4 -20.46 2.28 6.57
CA GLY A 4 -19.17 2.69 6.06
C GLY A 4 -19.34 3.04 4.59
N GLU A 5 -19.13 4.30 4.24
CA GLU A 5 -19.15 4.73 2.84
C GLU A 5 -18.07 3.94 2.10
N ILE A 6 -18.49 2.96 1.30
CA ILE A 6 -17.59 2.06 0.57
C ILE A 6 -16.64 2.85 -0.35
N GLY A 7 -17.03 4.06 -0.78
CA GLY A 7 -16.19 4.99 -1.54
C GLY A 7 -15.08 5.69 -0.75
N ALA A 8 -15.10 5.65 0.59
CA ALA A 8 -14.09 6.30 1.42
C ALA A 8 -12.72 5.61 1.35
N VAL A 9 -12.69 4.33 0.95
CA VAL A 9 -11.48 3.52 0.83
C VAL A 9 -11.39 2.88 -0.55
N HIS A 10 -10.29 3.12 -1.26
CA HIS A 10 -10.04 2.48 -2.56
C HIS A 10 -8.58 2.07 -2.69
N THR A 11 -8.30 1.18 -3.63
CA THR A 11 -6.94 0.67 -3.88
C THR A 11 -6.42 1.14 -5.23
N LYS A 12 -5.12 1.39 -5.32
CA LYS A 12 -4.43 1.78 -6.56
C LYS A 12 -3.17 0.95 -6.75
N GLN A 13 -2.90 0.50 -7.97
CA GLN A 13 -1.62 -0.13 -8.29
C GLN A 13 -0.52 0.94 -8.45
N LEU A 14 0.65 0.70 -7.83
CA LEU A 14 1.79 1.62 -7.90
C LEU A 14 2.90 1.09 -8.84
N ARG A 15 3.56 -0.02 -8.47
CA ARG A 15 4.64 -0.66 -9.24
C ARG A 15 4.74 -2.14 -8.91
N ASP A 16 4.70 -3.00 -9.92
CA ASP A 16 4.75 -4.47 -9.78
C ASP A 16 3.77 -4.97 -8.68
N PRO A 17 4.11 -5.81 -7.67
CA PRO A 17 3.11 -6.27 -6.70
C PRO A 17 2.70 -5.20 -5.69
N ILE A 18 3.32 -4.01 -5.72
CA ILE A 18 3.06 -2.95 -4.76
C ILE A 18 1.79 -2.18 -5.13
N ARG A 19 0.89 -2.12 -4.17
CA ARG A 19 -0.39 -1.42 -4.22
C ARG A 19 -0.47 -0.40 -3.09
N GLU A 20 -1.40 0.53 -3.24
CA GLU A 20 -1.72 1.58 -2.26
C GLU A 20 -3.18 1.42 -1.83
N LEU A 21 -3.42 1.41 -0.52
CA LEU A 21 -4.75 1.61 0.06
C LEU A 21 -4.90 3.10 0.37
N ILE A 22 -5.99 3.69 -0.11
CA ILE A 22 -6.28 5.11 0.00
C ILE A 22 -7.47 5.28 0.93
N ALA A 23 -7.28 5.95 2.07
CA ALA A 23 -8.33 6.24 3.04
C ALA A 23 -8.29 7.73 3.42
N GLY A 24 -9.14 8.54 2.80
CA GLY A 24 -9.09 10.01 2.93
C GLY A 24 -7.72 10.57 2.54
N ASP A 25 -7.03 11.22 3.48
CA ASP A 25 -5.66 11.73 3.34
C ASP A 25 -4.57 10.72 3.70
N HIS A 26 -4.93 9.54 4.17
CA HIS A 26 -3.99 8.48 4.55
C HIS A 26 -3.77 7.52 3.38
N ARG A 27 -2.55 7.01 3.30
CA ARG A 27 -2.09 6.07 2.28
C ARG A 27 -1.35 4.95 2.96
N PHE A 28 -1.59 3.72 2.54
CA PHE A 28 -0.85 2.56 3.02
C PHE A 28 -0.29 1.80 1.84
N THR A 29 1.03 1.60 1.78
CA THR A 29 1.62 0.69 0.80
C THR A 29 1.45 -0.74 1.28
N TYR A 30 1.07 -1.62 0.36
CA TYR A 30 0.90 -3.04 0.66
C TYR A 30 1.21 -3.89 -0.57
N PHE A 31 1.41 -5.19 -0.36
CA PHE A 31 1.48 -6.18 -1.43
C PHE A 31 0.86 -7.49 -0.97
N GLN A 32 0.47 -8.33 -1.93
CA GLN A 32 0.06 -9.70 -1.70
C GLN A 32 1.21 -10.63 -2.06
N LEU A 33 1.47 -11.61 -1.22
CA LEU A 33 2.39 -12.71 -1.48
C LEU A 33 1.71 -13.99 -1.00
N ASP A 34 1.48 -14.93 -1.93
CA ASP A 34 0.66 -16.12 -1.74
C ASP A 34 -0.74 -15.79 -1.18
N HIS A 35 -1.06 -16.31 0.00
CA HIS A 35 -2.33 -16.09 0.71
C HIS A 35 -2.26 -14.98 1.76
N MET A 36 -1.13 -14.26 1.84
CA MET A 36 -0.91 -13.22 2.85
C MET A 36 -0.88 -11.82 2.25
N LEU A 37 -1.47 -10.88 2.99
CA LEU A 37 -1.47 -9.46 2.67
C LEU A 37 -0.54 -8.74 3.64
N TYR A 38 0.49 -8.07 3.09
CA TYR A 38 1.50 -7.36 3.87
C TYR A 38 1.30 -5.86 3.75
N PHE A 39 0.93 -5.20 4.84
CA PHE A 39 0.96 -3.74 4.95
C PHE A 39 2.36 -3.29 5.37
N VAL A 40 2.99 -2.46 4.55
CA VAL A 40 4.38 -2.04 4.77
C VAL A 40 4.45 -0.76 5.58
N ARG A 41 3.76 0.30 5.14
CA ARG A 41 3.83 1.61 5.80
C ARG A 41 2.60 2.46 5.52
N GLY A 42 2.11 3.12 6.57
CA GLY A 42 1.13 4.20 6.48
C GLY A 42 1.79 5.58 6.42
N PHE A 43 1.27 6.48 5.60
CA PHE A 43 1.70 7.87 5.55
C PHE A 43 0.54 8.80 5.15
N ARG A 44 0.64 10.07 5.56
CA ARG A 44 -0.29 11.11 5.11
C ARG A 44 0.14 11.61 3.72
N LYS A 45 -0.83 11.77 2.82
CA LYS A 45 -0.62 12.33 1.48
C LYS A 45 0.03 13.70 1.59
N LYS A 46 1.18 13.87 0.91
CA LYS A 46 1.90 15.15 0.82
C LYS A 46 1.78 15.81 -0.56
N SER A 47 1.46 15.04 -1.60
CA SER A 47 1.33 15.54 -2.97
C SER A 47 0.33 14.71 -3.78
N ARG A 48 0.13 15.05 -5.07
CA ARG A 48 -0.81 14.34 -5.95
C ARG A 48 -0.39 12.90 -6.26
N LYS A 49 0.91 12.60 -6.23
CA LYS A 49 1.47 11.27 -6.53
C LYS A 49 2.10 10.67 -5.27
N THR A 50 2.05 9.35 -5.15
CA THR A 50 2.78 8.63 -4.10
C THR A 50 4.27 8.90 -4.24
N PRO A 51 4.98 9.31 -3.17
CA PRO A 51 6.41 9.57 -3.25
C PRO A 51 7.17 8.29 -3.66
N PRO A 52 8.11 8.36 -4.64
CA PRO A 52 8.86 7.18 -5.11
C PRO A 52 9.53 6.39 -3.98
N LYS A 53 10.06 7.08 -2.97
CA LYS A 53 10.68 6.47 -1.78
C LYS A 53 9.76 5.49 -1.03
N GLU A 54 8.45 5.73 -0.99
CA GLU A 54 7.51 4.83 -0.31
C GLU A 54 7.28 3.55 -1.13
N ILE A 55 7.33 3.68 -2.46
CA ILE A 55 7.24 2.56 -3.41
C ILE A 55 8.51 1.72 -3.34
N ASP A 56 9.68 2.36 -3.38
CA ASP A 56 10.97 1.67 -3.34
C ASP A 56 11.18 0.95 -2.00
N TYR A 57 10.74 1.56 -0.89
CA TYR A 57 10.74 0.91 0.42
C TYR A 57 9.80 -0.31 0.44
N ALA A 58 8.57 -0.19 -0.06
CA ALA A 58 7.65 -1.33 -0.14
C ALA A 58 8.22 -2.46 -1.01
N MET A 59 8.91 -2.12 -2.10
CA MET A 59 9.59 -3.09 -2.95
C MET A 59 10.75 -3.80 -2.26
N SER A 60 11.55 -3.09 -1.44
CA SER A 60 12.66 -3.72 -0.71
C SER A 60 12.15 -4.71 0.33
N ILE A 61 11.05 -4.40 1.02
CA ILE A 61 10.38 -5.30 1.96
C ILE A 61 9.81 -6.53 1.23
N TYR A 62 9.13 -6.34 0.10
CA TYR A 62 8.64 -7.45 -0.73
C TYR A 62 9.77 -8.40 -1.13
N LYS A 63 10.88 -7.88 -1.64
CA LYS A 63 12.04 -8.70 -2.03
C LYS A 63 12.63 -9.44 -0.83
N SER A 64 12.74 -8.77 0.32
CA SER A 64 13.29 -9.37 1.54
C SER A 64 12.43 -10.50 2.11
N ILE A 65 11.10 -10.38 2.04
CA ILE A 65 10.19 -11.44 2.48
C ILE A 65 10.19 -12.58 1.46
N LYS A 66 10.10 -12.26 0.17
CA LYS A 66 10.11 -13.27 -0.91
C LYS A 66 11.40 -14.10 -0.93
N SER A 67 12.55 -13.53 -0.57
CA SER A 67 13.82 -14.27 -0.52
C SER A 67 13.95 -15.20 0.69
N LYS A 68 13.06 -15.09 1.67
CA LYS A 68 13.07 -15.89 2.91
C LYS A 68 12.08 -17.06 2.88
N LEU A 69 11.20 -17.08 1.88
CA LEU A 69 10.29 -18.19 1.57
C LEU A 69 10.97 -19.10 0.55
#